data_AF-A0A956VQ52-F1
#
_entry.id   AF-A0A956VQ52-F1
#
_cell.length_a   1.000
_cell.length_b   1.000
_cell.length_c   1.000
_cell.angle_alpha   90.00
_cell.angle_beta   90.00
_cell.angle_gamma   90.00
#
_symmetry.space_group_name_H-M   'P 1'
#
loop_
_entity.id
_entity.type
_entity.pdbx_description
1 polymer ?
#
loop_
_entity_poly.entity_id
_entity_poly.type
_entity_poly.pdbx_seq_one_letter_code
_entity_poly.pdbx_strand_id
1 'polypeptide(L)' 'MDHVVHALLVSIPELDIERAAEVMLIAHHHGQADVVTCPLERAELYRDRLESHGLTATIRKA' A
#
# COMPACT_ATOMS: atom_id res chain seq x y z
N MET A 1 -12.65 -3.62 5.04
CA MET A 1 -11.21 -3.69 5.31
C MET A 1 -10.52 -4.62 4.32
N ASP A 2 -11.13 -5.77 4.00
CA ASP A 2 -10.61 -6.75 3.04
C ASP A 2 -10.25 -6.19 1.66
N HIS A 3 -11.02 -5.20 1.15
CA HIS A 3 -10.68 -4.50 -0.10
C HIS A 3 -9.28 -3.88 -0.09
N VAL A 4 -8.89 -3.26 1.03
CA VAL A 4 -7.57 -2.62 1.16
C VAL A 4 -6.47 -3.68 1.17
N VAL A 5 -6.68 -4.79 1.91
CA VAL A 5 -5.73 -5.91 1.95
C VAL A 5 -5.57 -6.54 0.57
N HIS A 6 -6.68 -6.77 -0.14
CA HIS A 6 -6.66 -7.29 -1.50
C HIS A 6 -5.92 -6.35 -2.46
N ALA A 7 -6.24 -5.05 -2.45
CA ALA A 7 -5.59 -4.05 -3.29
C ALA A 7 -4.08 -3.95 -3.03
N LEU A 8 -3.65 -4.06 -1.77
CA LEU A 8 -2.24 -4.11 -1.39
C LEU A 8 -1.54 -5.34 -2.01
N LEU A 9 -2.12 -6.53 -1.85
CA LEU A 9 -1.55 -7.79 -2.35
C LEU A 9 -1.43 -7.84 -3.88
N VAL A 10 -2.44 -7.33 -4.61
CA VAL A 10 -2.40 -7.34 -6.08
C VAL A 10 -1.52 -6.23 -6.66
N SER A 11 -1.36 -5.12 -5.94
CA SER A 11 -0.56 -3.99 -6.43
C SER A 11 0.93 -4.14 -6.13
N ILE A 12 1.26 -4.75 -4.98
CA ILE A 12 2.61 -4.82 -4.41
C ILE A 12 2.98 -6.30 -4.18
N PRO A 13 3.69 -6.94 -5.11
CA PRO A 13 4.00 -8.37 -5.05
C PRO A 13 4.94 -8.76 -3.91
N GLU A 14 5.62 -7.80 -3.25
CA GLU A 14 6.46 -8.06 -2.08
C GLU A 14 5.68 -8.23 -0.77
N LEU A 15 4.38 -7.89 -0.75
CA LEU A 15 3.57 -8.03 0.46
C LEU A 15 3.01 -9.45 0.57
N ASP A 16 3.15 -10.02 1.76
CA ASP A 16 2.33 -11.14 2.19
C ASP A 16 1.03 -10.64 2.86
N ILE A 17 0.14 -11.59 3.14
CA ILE A 17 -1.18 -11.30 3.72
C ILE A 17 -1.07 -10.69 5.12
N GLU A 18 -0.08 -11.11 5.91
CA GLU A 18 0.13 -10.63 7.27
C GLU A 18 0.54 -9.16 7.26
N ARG A 19 1.51 -8.80 6.42
CA ARG A 19 1.98 -7.42 6.27
C ARG A 19 0.90 -6.52 5.66
N ALA A 20 0.16 -7.01 4.66
CA ALA A 20 -0.94 -6.24 4.07
C ALA A 20 -2.06 -5.95 5.09
N ALA A 21 -2.39 -6.93 5.95
CA ALA A 21 -3.35 -6.75 7.04
C ALA A 21 -2.84 -5.77 8.11
N GLU A 22 -1.56 -5.86 8.49
CA GLU A 22 -0.92 -4.93 9.43
C GLU A 22 -0.96 -3.49 8.92
N VAL A 23 -0.53 -3.25 7.68
CA VAL A 23 -0.55 -1.92 7.04
C VAL A 23 -1.98 -1.35 7.01
N MET A 24 -2.96 -2.18 6.64
CA MET A 24 -4.36 -1.79 6.63
C MET A 24 -4.85 -1.38 8.02
N LEU A 25 -4.54 -2.15 9.06
CA LEU A 25 -4.94 -1.85 10.44
C LEU A 25 -4.27 -0.57 10.96
N ILE A 26 -2.98 -0.38 10.69
CA ILE A 26 -2.26 0.84 11.09
C ILE A 26 -2.90 2.06 10.41
N ALA A 27 -3.13 2.01 9.10
CA ALA A 27 -3.76 3.09 8.36
C ALA A 27 -5.18 3.39 8.83
N HIS A 28 -5.96 2.35 9.16
CA HIS A 28 -7.32 2.52 9.68
C HIS A 28 -7.35 3.23 11.05
N HIS A 29 -6.43 2.87 11.95
CA HIS A 29 -6.41 3.42 13.31
C HIS A 29 -5.64 4.75 13.43
N HIS A 30 -4.63 4.98 12.59
CA HIS A 30 -3.72 6.14 12.70
C HIS A 30 -3.81 7.09 11.49
N GLY A 31 -4.65 6.78 10.51
CA GLY A 31 -4.89 7.59 9.31
C GLY A 31 -3.90 7.35 8.15
N GLN A 32 -2.73 6.75 8.42
CA GLN A 32 -1.72 6.43 7.40
C GLN A 32 -0.79 5.31 7.87
N ALA A 33 -0.12 4.65 6.92
CA ALA A 33 0.90 3.62 7.19
C ALA A 33 1.97 3.60 6.09
N ASP A 34 3.22 3.32 6.46
CA ASP A 34 4.28 3.06 5.50
C ASP A 34 4.17 1.62 4.98
N VAL A 35 4.10 1.49 3.65
CA VAL A 35 3.86 0.22 2.99
C VAL A 35 5.16 -0.49 2.62
N VAL A 36 6.00 0.17 1.81
CA VAL A 36 7.26 -0.39 1.28
C VAL A 36 8.22 0.75 0.92
N THR A 37 9.52 0.51 1.10
CA THR A 37 10.59 1.37 0.58
C THR A 37 11.19 0.73 -0.66
N CYS A 38 11.20 1.44 -1.78
CA CYS A 38 11.70 0.96 -3.07
C CYS A 38 12.22 2.13 -3.94
N PRO A 39 12.88 1.85 -5.09
CA PRO A 39 13.21 2.89 -6.07
C PRO A 39 11.98 3.67 -6.53
N LEU A 40 12.16 4.96 -6.86
CA LEU A 40 11.06 5.88 -7.17
C LEU A 40 10.11 5.35 -8.26
N GLU A 41 10.64 4.83 -9.36
CA GLU A 41 9.86 4.30 -10.48
C GLU A 41 8.90 3.17 -10.04
N ARG A 42 9.34 2.31 -9.11
CA ARG A 42 8.49 1.24 -8.55
C ARG A 42 7.44 1.81 -7.60
N ALA A 43 7.80 2.81 -6.81
CA ALA A 43 6.85 3.49 -5.93
C ALA A 43 5.72 4.18 -6.73
N GLU A 44 6.06 4.79 -7.87
CA GLU A 44 5.09 5.39 -8.80
C GLU A 44 4.16 4.33 -9.40
N LEU A 45 4.70 3.22 -9.90
CA LEU A 45 3.90 2.10 -10.40
C LEU A 45 2.93 1.56 -9.34
N TYR A 46 3.39 1.41 -8.09
CA TYR A 46 2.56 0.90 -7.00
C TYR A 46 1.48 1.90 -6.58
N ARG A 47 1.81 3.19 -6.52
CA ARG A 47 0.83 4.26 -6.29
C ARG A 47 -0.29 4.21 -7.33
N ASP A 48 0.05 4.22 -8.62
CA ASP A 48 -0.94 4.26 -9.70
C ASP A 48 -1.87 3.04 -9.67
N ARG A 49 -1.33 1.86 -9.34
CA ARG A 49 -2.14 0.64 -9.12
C ARG A 49 -3.07 0.78 -7.93
N LEU A 50 -2.59 1.25 -6.77
CA LEU A 50 -3.43 1.45 -5.59
C LEU A 50 -4.53 2.49 -5.84
N GLU A 51 -4.21 3.58 -6.53
CA GLU A 51 -5.16 4.62 -6.94
C GLU A 51 -6.23 4.08 -7.89
N SER A 52 -5.87 3.16 -8.81
CA SER A 52 -6.86 2.48 -9.66
C SER A 52 -7.86 1.61 -8.88
N HIS A 53 -7.52 1.18 -7.66
CA HIS A 53 -8.42 0.49 -6.73
C HIS A 53 -9.20 1.45 -5.82
N GLY A 54 -9.09 2.77 -6.06
CA GLY A 54 -9.74 3.82 -5.27
C GLY A 54 -9.06 4.11 -3.94
N LEU A 55 -7.81 3.70 -3.75
CA LEU A 55 -7.04 4.01 -2.54
C LEU A 55 -6.20 5.28 -2.72
N THR A 56 -6.04 6.06 -1.65
CA THR A 56 -5.08 7.17 -1.64
C THR A 56 -3.70 6.64 -1.25
N ALA A 57 -2.72 6.81 -2.13
CA ALA A 57 -1.33 6.43 -1.89
C ALA A 57 -0.41 7.62 -2.18
N THR A 58 0.61 7.82 -1.34
CA THR A 58 1.56 8.93 -1.50
C THR A 58 2.99 8.41 -1.43
N ILE A 59 3.91 9.11 -2.10
CA ILE A 59 5.34 8.77 -2.11
C ILE A 59 6.09 9.86 -1.34
N ARG A 60 7.01 9.44 -0.47
CA ARG A 60 7.90 10.33 0.29
C ARG A 60 9.34 9.85 0.19
N LYS A 61 10.31 10.78 0.23
CA LYS A 61 11.73 10.41 0.36
C LYS A 61 11.97 9.83 1.76
N ALA A 62 12.76 8.76 1.82
CA ALA A 62 13.23 8.16 3.06
C ALA A 62 14.33 9.03 3.70
#